data_AF-A0A816NUC9-F1
#
_entry.id   AF-A0A816NUC9-F1
#
_cell.length_a   1.000
_cell.length_b   1.000
_cell.length_c   1.000
_cell.angle_alpha   90.00
_cell.angle_beta   90.00
_cell.angle_gamma   90.00
#
_symmetry.space_group_name_H-M   'P 1'
#
loop_
_entity.id
_entity.type
_entity.pdbx_description
1 polymer ?
#
loop_
_entity_poly.entity_id
_entity_poly.type
_entity_poly.pdbx_seq_one_letter_code
_entity_poly.pdbx_strand_id
1 'polypeptide(L)'
;RDEEGRIRRATGERRATVITQKRETAFLLQDSLIRDVVELVQTRKAEIIASQPTNSDDNSTAASSNFCRLQINEMVEQTVTKKKGRLVGLARRASSCPSSSQTSYTDLIIMEQLQNKDERIEALEMQNATILAELADQKKTNNEIIDKMKRLFPDEF
;
A
#
# COMPACT_ATOMS: atom_id res chain seq x y z
N ARG A 1 -26.42 45.13 38.77
CA ARG A 1 -25.26 45.01 37.83
C ARG A 1 -25.15 43.57 37.31
N ASP A 2 -26.24 42.79 37.40
CA ASP A 2 -26.18 41.32 37.47
C ASP A 2 -26.85 40.65 36.27
N GLU A 3 -27.63 41.41 35.49
CA GLU A 3 -28.33 40.90 34.31
C GLU A 3 -27.42 40.76 33.09
N GLU A 4 -26.52 41.72 32.88
CA GLU A 4 -25.54 41.68 31.79
C GLU A 4 -24.50 40.54 31.98
N GLY A 5 -24.19 40.19 33.23
CA GLY A 5 -23.38 39.01 33.56
C GLY A 5 -24.12 37.69 33.36
N ARG A 6 -25.46 37.70 33.49
CA ARG A 6 -26.34 36.54 33.19
C ARG A 6 -26.46 36.31 31.69
N ILE A 7 -26.71 37.38 30.93
CA ILE A 7 -26.82 37.33 29.47
C ILE A 7 -25.50 36.84 28.87
N ARG A 8 -24.35 37.38 29.31
CA ARG A 8 -23.03 36.93 28.84
C ARG A 8 -22.77 35.46 29.13
N ARG A 9 -23.09 34.98 30.33
CA ARG A 9 -22.98 33.54 30.66
C ARG A 9 -23.89 32.66 29.82
N ALA A 10 -25.18 33.02 29.69
CA ALA A 10 -26.13 32.27 28.87
C ALA A 10 -25.73 32.24 27.39
N THR A 11 -25.18 33.33 26.84
CA THR A 11 -24.65 33.34 25.48
C THR A 11 -23.38 32.50 25.33
N GLY A 12 -22.51 32.46 26.34
CA GLY A 12 -21.33 31.59 26.35
C GLY A 12 -21.71 30.11 26.34
N GLU A 13 -22.67 29.72 27.18
CA GLU A 13 -23.18 28.35 27.24
C GLU A 13 -23.84 27.91 25.92
N ARG A 14 -24.68 28.77 25.33
CA ARG A 14 -25.28 28.50 24.00
C ARG A 14 -24.23 28.36 22.90
N ARG A 15 -23.13 29.12 22.95
CA ARG A 15 -22.04 28.99 21.97
C ARG A 15 -21.27 27.67 22.17
N ALA A 16 -21.05 27.25 23.41
CA ALA A 16 -20.37 25.99 23.71
C ALA A 16 -21.15 24.77 23.19
N THR A 17 -22.47 24.73 23.41
CA THR A 17 -23.33 23.62 22.96
C THR A 17 -23.44 23.53 21.45
N VAL A 18 -23.49 24.67 20.74
CA VAL A 18 -23.50 24.69 19.26
C VAL A 18 -22.16 24.17 18.70
N ILE A 19 -21.03 24.49 19.34
CA ILE A 19 -19.71 24.01 18.92
C ILE A 19 -19.59 22.49 19.11
N THR A 20 -20.07 21.93 20.22
CA THR A 20 -20.05 20.48 20.45
C THR A 20 -20.94 19.75 19.47
N GLN A 21 -22.19 20.21 19.25
CA GLN A 21 -23.10 19.61 18.29
C GLN A 21 -22.56 19.67 16.85
N LYS A 22 -21.89 20.77 16.48
CA LYS A 22 -21.24 20.92 15.16
C LYS A 22 -20.06 19.95 15.00
N ARG A 23 -19.32 19.64 16.07
CA ARG A 23 -18.23 18.67 16.04
C ARG A 23 -18.72 17.23 15.96
N GLU A 24 -19.78 16.90 16.71
CA GLU A 24 -20.41 15.58 16.66
C GLU A 24 -21.00 15.28 15.28
N THR A 25 -21.72 16.24 14.69
CA THR A 25 -22.28 16.07 13.34
C THR A 25 -21.19 15.97 12.26
N ALA A 26 -20.09 16.72 12.39
CA ALA A 26 -18.95 16.60 11.48
C ALA A 26 -18.25 15.23 11.59
N PHE A 27 -18.11 14.69 12.81
CA PHE A 27 -17.55 13.37 13.04
C PHE A 27 -18.43 12.26 12.44
N LEU A 28 -19.75 12.33 12.65
CA LEU A 28 -20.69 11.36 12.09
C LEU A 28 -20.70 11.36 10.55
N LEU A 29 -20.58 12.54 9.92
CA LEU A 29 -20.48 12.66 8.46
C LEU A 29 -19.16 12.10 7.92
N GLN A 30 -18.06 12.27 8.65
CA GLN A 30 -16.79 11.69 8.26
C GLN A 30 -16.83 10.16 8.32
N ASP A 31 -17.41 9.61 9.40
CA ASP A 31 -17.59 8.16 9.56
C ASP A 31 -18.54 7.56 8.52
N SER A 32 -19.59 8.28 8.10
CA SER A 32 -20.48 7.83 7.03
C SER A 32 -19.78 7.81 5.68
N LEU A 33 -19.01 8.85 5.34
CA LEU A 33 -18.24 8.90 4.09
C LEU A 33 -17.17 7.81 4.03
N ILE A 34 -16.48 7.54 5.15
CA ILE A 34 -15.50 6.45 5.22
C ILE A 34 -16.18 5.11 4.97
N ARG A 35 -17.36 4.88 5.56
CA ARG A 35 -18.15 3.67 5.35
C ARG A 35 -18.54 3.49 3.88
N ASP A 36 -19.07 4.52 3.25
CA ASP A 36 -19.51 4.48 1.85
C ASP A 36 -18.33 4.21 0.89
N VAL A 37 -17.17 4.82 1.15
CA VAL A 37 -15.95 4.58 0.36
C VAL A 37 -15.47 3.14 0.52
N VAL A 38 -15.49 2.60 1.75
CA VAL A 38 -15.11 1.20 2.00
C VAL A 38 -16.06 0.24 1.28
N GLU A 39 -17.37 0.48 1.35
CA GLU A 39 -18.37 -0.34 0.66
C GLU A 39 -18.20 -0.30 -0.86
N LEU A 40 -17.97 0.89 -1.43
CA LEU A 40 -17.70 1.06 -2.85
C LEU A 40 -16.44 0.30 -3.29
N VAL A 41 -15.36 0.39 -2.52
CA VAL A 41 -14.10 -0.32 -2.82
C VAL A 41 -14.28 -1.82 -2.72
N GLN A 42 -15.00 -2.32 -1.70
CA GLN A 42 -15.27 -3.74 -1.54
C GLN A 42 -16.16 -4.29 -2.66
N THR A 43 -17.20 -3.54 -3.04
CA THR A 43 -18.11 -3.90 -4.14
C THR A 43 -17.35 -3.95 -5.45
N ARG A 44 -16.59 -2.90 -5.77
CA ARG A 44 -15.78 -2.85 -6.99
C ARG A 44 -14.72 -3.94 -7.02
N LYS A 45 -14.10 -4.28 -5.88
CA LYS A 45 -13.17 -5.40 -5.76
C LYS A 45 -13.87 -6.73 -6.06
N ALA A 46 -15.06 -6.96 -5.51
CA ALA A 46 -15.82 -8.18 -5.77
C ALA A 46 -16.24 -8.31 -7.23
N GLU A 47 -16.67 -7.21 -7.87
CA GLU A 47 -16.99 -7.17 -9.30
C GLU A 47 -15.77 -7.48 -10.17
N ILE A 48 -14.59 -6.94 -9.85
CA ILE A 48 -13.34 -7.23 -10.57
C ILE A 48 -12.96 -8.70 -10.44
N ILE A 49 -13.07 -9.28 -9.23
CA ILE A 49 -12.77 -10.69 -8.99
C ILE A 49 -13.78 -11.60 -9.71
N ALA A 50 -15.07 -11.26 -9.70
CA ALA A 50 -16.11 -12.01 -10.39
C ALA A 50 -15.98 -11.92 -11.92
N SER A 51 -15.47 -10.79 -12.43
CA SER A 51 -15.23 -10.57 -13.86
C SER A 51 -13.90 -11.17 -14.33
N GLN A 52 -13.02 -11.58 -13.40
CA GLN A 52 -11.82 -12.33 -13.74
C GLN A 52 -12.20 -13.78 -14.11
N PRO A 53 -11.81 -14.28 -15.29
CA PRO A 53 -11.95 -15.69 -15.60
C PRO A 53 -11.12 -16.49 -14.58
N THR A 54 -11.75 -17.34 -13.78
CA THR A 54 -11.07 -18.30 -12.90
C THR A 54 -10.44 -19.40 -13.75
N ASN A 55 -9.40 -19.05 -14.49
CA ASN A 55 -8.58 -20.01 -15.20
C ASN A 55 -7.37 -20.26 -14.32
N SER A 56 -7.40 -21.36 -13.57
CA SER A 56 -6.18 -21.94 -13.01
C SER A 56 -5.32 -22.34 -14.19
N ASP A 57 -4.30 -21.55 -14.49
CA ASP A 57 -3.05 -22.01 -15.08
C ASP A 57 -2.03 -20.88 -14.91
N ASP A 58 -1.06 -21.20 -14.07
CA ASP A 58 0.14 -20.48 -13.67
C ASP A 58 0.63 -19.28 -14.50
N ASN A 59 1.07 -18.29 -13.70
CA ASN A 59 2.19 -17.40 -13.95
C ASN A 59 2.12 -16.49 -15.20
N SER A 60 1.56 -15.29 -15.03
CA SER A 60 2.17 -14.07 -15.60
C SER A 60 1.61 -12.82 -14.93
N THR A 61 2.47 -12.23 -14.13
CA THR A 61 2.36 -10.91 -13.48
C THR A 61 2.28 -9.78 -14.50
N ALA A 62 1.39 -8.83 -14.19
CA ALA A 62 1.38 -7.44 -14.59
C ALA A 62 1.04 -7.06 -16.04
N ALA A 63 0.06 -6.16 -16.12
CA ALA A 63 -0.20 -5.24 -17.21
C ALA A 63 -0.49 -5.87 -18.57
N SER A 64 -1.74 -6.25 -18.81
CA SER A 64 -2.29 -6.02 -20.14
C SER A 64 -3.81 -6.09 -20.12
N SER A 65 -4.41 -5.35 -21.05
CA SER A 65 -5.78 -5.51 -21.54
C SER A 65 -5.94 -6.93 -22.10
N ASN A 66 -5.92 -7.93 -21.22
CA ASN A 66 -5.68 -9.31 -21.57
C ASN A 66 -6.97 -9.99 -21.96
N PHE A 67 -7.26 -9.99 -23.27
CA PHE A 67 -8.08 -11.03 -23.86
C PHE A 67 -7.62 -12.39 -23.34
N CYS A 68 -8.55 -13.23 -22.89
CA CYS A 68 -8.16 -14.56 -22.43
C CYS A 68 -7.59 -15.36 -23.60
N ARG A 69 -6.70 -16.32 -23.32
CA ARG A 69 -6.04 -17.14 -24.35
C ARG A 69 -7.05 -17.77 -25.32
N LEU A 70 -8.22 -18.17 -24.81
CA LEU A 70 -9.32 -18.72 -25.62
C LEU A 70 -9.87 -17.67 -26.60
N GLN A 71 -10.13 -16.46 -26.14
CA GLN A 71 -10.67 -15.37 -26.96
C GLN A 71 -9.66 -14.90 -28.03
N ILE A 72 -8.35 -14.89 -27.70
CA ILE A 72 -7.28 -14.63 -28.67
C ILE A 72 -7.27 -15.72 -29.75
N ASN A 73 -7.32 -16.99 -29.35
CA ASN A 73 -7.33 -18.11 -30.30
C ASN A 73 -8.55 -18.04 -31.22
N GLU A 74 -9.73 -17.74 -30.68
CA GLU A 74 -10.95 -17.56 -31.46
C GLU A 74 -10.81 -16.42 -32.47
N MET A 75 -10.31 -15.26 -32.06
CA MET A 75 -10.06 -14.14 -32.97
C MET A 75 -9.07 -14.51 -34.09
N VAL A 76 -8.00 -15.24 -33.78
CA VAL A 76 -7.02 -15.70 -34.77
C VAL A 76 -7.67 -16.71 -35.74
N GLU A 77 -8.50 -17.60 -35.23
CA GLU A 77 -9.21 -18.59 -36.05
C GLU A 77 -10.22 -17.96 -37.02
N GLN A 78 -10.84 -16.85 -36.64
CA GLN A 78 -11.78 -16.11 -37.49
C GLN A 78 -11.09 -15.23 -38.52
N THR A 79 -9.89 -14.73 -38.22
CA THR A 79 -9.17 -13.79 -39.09
C THR A 79 -8.21 -14.47 -40.09
N VAL A 80 -7.67 -15.64 -39.74
CA VAL A 80 -6.68 -16.33 -40.57
C VAL A 80 -7.36 -17.33 -41.51
N THR A 81 -7.00 -17.27 -42.80
CA THR A 81 -7.52 -18.22 -43.79
C THR A 81 -7.11 -19.66 -43.48
N LYS A 82 -8.08 -20.58 -43.57
CA LYS A 82 -7.90 -22.02 -43.31
C LYS A 82 -7.93 -22.78 -44.63
N LYS A 83 -6.99 -23.70 -44.85
CA LYS A 83 -7.02 -24.68 -45.96
C LYS A 83 -6.97 -26.09 -45.38
N LYS A 84 -8.02 -26.88 -45.61
CA LYS A 84 -8.16 -28.26 -45.09
C LYS A 84 -7.99 -28.36 -43.56
N GLY A 85 -8.59 -27.41 -42.82
CA GLY A 85 -8.52 -27.34 -41.36
C GLY A 85 -7.22 -26.78 -40.79
N ARG A 86 -6.25 -26.43 -41.64
CA ARG A 86 -4.95 -25.86 -41.21
C ARG A 86 -4.89 -24.37 -41.52
N LEU A 87 -4.48 -23.57 -40.54
CA LEU A 87 -4.21 -22.14 -40.69
C LEU A 87 -3.02 -21.95 -41.65
N VAL A 88 -3.23 -21.19 -42.72
CA VAL A 88 -2.24 -20.95 -43.77
C VAL A 88 -1.51 -19.63 -43.49
N GLY A 89 -0.20 -19.55 -43.74
CA GLY A 89 0.58 -18.32 -43.51
C GLY A 89 1.19 -18.15 -42.11
N LEU A 90 0.83 -19.01 -41.15
CA LEU A 90 1.56 -19.09 -39.88
C LEU A 90 2.86 -19.88 -40.09
N ALA A 91 3.99 -19.24 -39.78
CA ALA A 91 5.29 -19.91 -39.80
C ALA A 91 5.28 -21.11 -38.84
N ARG A 92 5.96 -22.21 -39.21
CA ARG A 92 6.21 -23.29 -38.26
C ARG A 92 7.00 -22.69 -37.09
N ARG A 93 6.50 -22.83 -35.86
CA ARG A 93 7.31 -22.57 -34.66
C ARG A 93 8.64 -23.29 -34.86
N ALA A 94 9.75 -22.55 -34.83
CA ALA A 94 11.08 -23.13 -34.85
C ALA A 94 11.20 -24.02 -33.60
N SER A 95 10.96 -25.32 -33.76
CA SER A 95 11.19 -26.31 -32.72
C SER A 95 12.69 -26.60 -32.66
N SER A 96 13.45 -25.62 -32.18
CA SER A 96 14.85 -25.79 -31.84
C SER A 96 15.28 -24.61 -30.99
N CYS A 97 14.88 -24.59 -29.72
CA CYS A 97 15.80 -24.07 -28.73
C CYS A 97 16.93 -25.11 -28.65
N PRO A 98 18.19 -24.76 -28.92
CA PRO A 98 19.26 -25.55 -28.33
C PRO A 98 19.03 -25.49 -26.82
N SER A 99 19.00 -26.65 -26.17
CA SER A 99 18.96 -26.72 -24.71
C SER A 99 20.13 -25.89 -24.19
N SER A 100 19.83 -24.72 -23.64
CA SER A 100 20.82 -23.78 -23.11
C SER A 100 21.34 -24.35 -21.80
N SER A 101 22.35 -25.21 -21.87
CA SER A 101 22.99 -25.85 -20.72
C SER A 101 23.85 -24.89 -19.86
N GLN A 102 23.70 -23.57 -20.04
CA GLN A 102 24.44 -22.54 -19.30
C GLN A 102 23.56 -21.85 -18.23
N THR A 103 22.57 -22.54 -17.68
CA THR A 103 21.66 -21.98 -16.68
C THR A 103 22.05 -22.27 -15.23
N SER A 104 23.05 -23.11 -14.95
CA SER A 104 23.37 -23.49 -13.57
C SER A 104 24.39 -22.57 -12.89
N TYR A 105 25.49 -22.23 -13.57
CA TYR A 105 26.59 -21.48 -12.93
C TYR A 105 26.21 -20.02 -12.61
N THR A 106 25.51 -19.36 -13.53
CA THR A 106 25.06 -17.97 -13.36
C THR A 106 24.04 -17.84 -12.23
N ASP A 107 23.19 -18.85 -12.07
CA ASP A 107 22.11 -18.87 -11.07
C ASP A 107 22.67 -19.03 -9.65
N LEU A 108 23.71 -19.85 -9.47
CA LEU A 108 24.41 -20.01 -8.18
C LEU A 108 25.10 -18.71 -7.71
N ILE A 109 25.76 -18.00 -8.63
CA ILE A 109 26.43 -16.73 -8.30
C ILE A 109 25.41 -15.65 -7.93
N ILE A 110 24.26 -15.61 -8.62
CA ILE A 110 23.19 -14.65 -8.31
C ILE A 110 22.58 -14.95 -6.94
N MET A 111 22.33 -16.22 -6.62
CA MET A 111 21.83 -16.63 -5.31
C MET A 111 22.79 -16.28 -4.17
N GLU A 112 24.09 -16.55 -4.33
CA GLU A 112 25.11 -16.21 -3.33
C GLU A 112 25.19 -14.71 -3.07
N GLN A 113 25.14 -13.89 -4.14
CA GLN A 113 25.13 -12.44 -4.01
C GLN A 113 23.85 -11.92 -3.35
N LEU A 114 22.70 -12.54 -3.62
CA LEU A 114 21.44 -12.15 -3.00
C LEU A 114 21.50 -12.42 -1.49
N GLN A 115 21.95 -13.61 -1.09
CA GLN A 115 22.10 -13.97 0.32
C GLN A 115 23.06 -13.02 1.06
N ASN A 116 24.21 -12.69 0.46
CA ASN A 116 25.16 -11.74 1.07
C ASN A 116 24.53 -10.36 1.29
N LYS A 117 23.71 -9.91 0.33
CA LYS A 117 23.01 -8.63 0.44
C LYS A 117 21.93 -8.67 1.52
N ASP A 118 21.22 -9.78 1.66
CA ASP A 118 20.22 -9.98 2.71
C ASP A 118 20.88 -9.96 4.10
N GLU A 119 21.99 -10.67 4.30
CA GLU A 119 22.78 -10.66 5.53
C GLU A 119 23.27 -9.25 5.89
N ARG A 120 23.72 -8.48 4.89
CA ARG A 120 24.14 -7.09 5.09
C ARG A 120 22.96 -6.17 5.42
N ILE A 121 21.79 -6.40 4.82
CA ILE A 121 20.58 -5.64 5.14
C ILE A 121 20.19 -5.88 6.60
N GLU A 122 20.14 -7.15 7.03
CA GLU A 122 19.82 -7.52 8.41
C GLU A 122 20.79 -6.87 9.42
N ALA A 123 22.10 -6.91 9.12
CA ALA A 123 23.11 -6.27 9.97
C ALA A 123 22.91 -4.75 10.08
N LEU A 124 22.57 -4.08 8.97
CA LEU A 124 22.31 -2.64 8.95
C LEU A 124 21.01 -2.27 9.67
N GLU A 125 19.97 -3.07 9.53
CA GLU A 125 18.70 -2.90 10.25
C GLU A 125 18.91 -3.01 11.76
N MET A 126 19.69 -4.00 12.20
CA MET A 126 20.04 -4.16 13.61
C MET A 126 20.84 -2.96 14.14
N GLN A 127 21.85 -2.48 13.40
CA GLN A 127 22.60 -1.29 13.80
C GLN A 127 21.71 -0.04 13.88
N ASN A 128 20.82 0.16 12.91
CA ASN A 128 19.88 1.26 12.92
C ASN A 128 18.92 1.18 14.12
N ALA A 129 18.45 -0.01 14.47
CA ALA A 129 17.62 -0.22 15.66
C ALA A 129 18.38 0.15 16.95
N THR A 130 19.65 -0.22 17.08
CA THR A 130 20.50 0.17 18.22
C THR A 130 20.69 1.68 18.30
N ILE A 131 21.02 2.33 17.18
CA ILE A 131 21.20 3.80 17.12
C ILE A 131 19.92 4.53 17.53
N LEU A 132 18.76 4.06 17.05
CA LEU A 132 17.47 4.67 17.38
C LEU A 132 17.14 4.52 18.87
N ALA A 133 17.45 3.36 19.47
CA ALA A 133 17.27 3.14 20.90
C ALA A 133 18.16 4.08 21.73
N GLU A 134 19.44 4.17 21.40
CA GLU A 134 20.39 5.06 22.10
C GLU A 134 20.00 6.54 21.96
N LEU A 135 19.57 6.96 20.77
CA LEU A 135 19.08 8.33 20.55
C LEU A 135 17.83 8.62 21.38
N ALA A 136 16.91 7.66 21.49
CA ALA A 136 15.73 7.80 22.33
C ALA A 136 16.09 7.96 23.82
N ASP A 137 17.03 7.17 24.32
CA ASP A 137 17.54 7.26 25.69
C ASP A 137 18.22 8.61 25.94
N GLN A 138 19.09 9.04 25.02
CA GLN A 138 19.76 10.34 25.11
C GLN A 138 18.76 11.50 25.10
N LYS A 139 17.73 11.44 24.25
CA LYS A 139 16.67 12.45 24.20
C LYS A 139 15.89 12.51 25.51
N LYS A 140 15.62 11.36 26.13
CA LYS A 140 15.00 11.30 27.46
C LYS A 140 15.88 11.97 28.50
N THR A 141 17.17 11.64 28.56
CA THR A 141 18.11 12.27 29.50
C THR A 141 18.21 13.78 29.29
N ASN A 142 18.29 14.24 28.05
CA ASN A 142 18.33 15.68 27.74
C ASN A 142 17.07 16.40 28.22
N ASN A 143 15.89 15.80 28.04
CA ASN A 143 14.64 16.38 28.55
C ASN A 143 14.65 16.46 30.08
N GLU A 144 15.12 15.42 30.77
CA GLU A 144 15.24 15.43 32.24
C GLU A 144 16.16 16.55 32.74
N ILE A 145 17.27 16.81 32.03
CA ILE A 145 18.20 17.91 32.34
C ILE A 145 17.49 19.25 32.14
N ILE A 146 16.81 19.46 31.01
CA ILE A 146 16.07 20.70 30.73
C ILE A 146 14.99 20.94 31.80
N ASP A 147 14.26 19.91 32.22
CA ASP A 147 13.23 20.03 33.26
C ASP A 147 13.81 20.32 34.66
N LYS A 148 15.03 19.85 34.95
CA LYS A 148 15.76 20.25 36.16
C LYS A 148 16.22 21.70 36.07
N MET A 149 16.77 22.12 34.93
CA MET A 149 17.20 23.50 34.69
C MET A 149 16.04 24.48 34.86
N LYS A 150 14.88 24.20 34.27
CA LYS A 150 13.65 25.02 34.43
C LYS A 150 13.18 25.15 35.88
N ARG A 151 13.38 24.11 36.70
CA ARG A 151 13.00 24.14 38.12
C ARG A 151 13.98 24.96 38.97
N LEU A 152 15.26 24.93 38.62
CA LEU A 152 16.31 25.66 39.35
C LEU A 152 16.38 27.13 38.94
N PHE A 153 16.14 27.42 37.66
CA PHE A 153 16.24 28.75 37.06
C PHE A 153 14.99 29.07 36.22
N PRO A 154 13.82 29.28 36.85
CA PRO A 154 12.56 29.50 36.13
C PRO A 154 12.53 30.82 35.36
N ASP A 155 13.36 31.80 35.73
CA ASP A 155 13.38 33.12 35.11
C ASP A 155 14.29 33.19 33.85
N GLU A 156 15.09 32.15 33.60
CA GLU A 156 16.02 32.05 32.46
C GLU A 156 15.51 31.21 31.29
N PHE A 157 14.32 30.58 31.42
CA PHE A 157 13.75 29.63 30.46
C PHE A 157 12.32 29.98 30.01
#